data_AF-A0A1Y5HVG9-F1
#
_entry.id   AF-A0A1Y5HVG9-F1
#
_cell.length_a   1.000
_cell.length_b   1.000
_cell.length_c   1.000
_cell.angle_alpha   90.00
_cell.angle_beta   90.00
_cell.angle_gamma   90.00
#
_symmetry.space_group_name_H-M   'P 1'
#
loop_
_entity.id
_entity.type
_entity.pdbx_description
1 polymer ?
#
loop_
_entity_poly.entity_id
_entity_poly.type
_entity_poly.pdbx_seq_one_letter_code
_entity_poly.pdbx_strand_id
1 'polypeptide(L)'
;AANIKSQPDNPQHFLDFLNLVSPKRKRSEQMDSHAIKRLQQRPHGFANALAAVSDYAQRLDEQKLRLLIEAIPAGIGIVGGLSDQGLLQAQQKIQQTQADWHIETLANADHSLVYVRPKVVAQLLNQYLA
;
A
#
# COMPACT_ATOMS: atom_id res chain seq x y z
N ALA A 1 -2.23 -11.26 10.52
CA ALA A 1 -1.02 -12.11 10.35
C ALA A 1 -1.19 -13.49 11.00
N ALA A 2 -1.47 -13.57 12.30
CA ALA A 2 -1.59 -14.84 13.03
C ALA A 2 -2.56 -15.84 12.37
N ASN A 3 -3.76 -15.39 11.98
CA ASN A 3 -4.77 -16.22 11.31
C ASN A 3 -4.28 -16.84 9.98
N ILE A 4 -3.58 -16.06 9.15
CA ILE A 4 -2.98 -16.55 7.90
C ILE A 4 -1.87 -17.57 8.19
N LYS A 5 -1.11 -17.36 9.28
CA LYS A 5 -0.05 -18.29 9.66
C LYS A 5 -0.60 -19.62 10.17
N SER A 6 -1.70 -19.61 10.93
CA SER A 6 -2.33 -20.81 11.48
C SER A 6 -3.20 -21.56 10.48
N GLN A 7 -3.83 -20.84 9.55
CA GLN A 7 -4.75 -21.39 8.53
C GLN A 7 -4.40 -20.83 7.14
N PRO A 8 -3.25 -21.21 6.55
CA PRO A 8 -2.75 -20.63 5.29
C PRO A 8 -3.65 -20.90 4.09
N ASP A 9 -4.45 -21.96 4.14
CA ASP A 9 -5.34 -22.37 3.04
C ASP A 9 -6.72 -21.71 3.11
N ASN A 10 -7.04 -21.02 4.21
CA ASN A 10 -8.35 -20.37 4.38
C ASN A 10 -8.39 -19.04 3.59
N PRO A 11 -9.16 -18.94 2.49
CA PRO A 11 -9.20 -17.75 1.64
C PRO A 11 -9.79 -16.53 2.37
N GLN A 12 -10.61 -16.74 3.40
CA GLN A 12 -11.26 -15.66 4.15
C GLN A 12 -10.21 -14.74 4.81
N HIS A 13 -9.11 -15.27 5.34
CA HIS A 13 -8.08 -14.46 5.99
C HIS A 13 -7.37 -13.49 5.04
N PHE A 14 -7.29 -13.84 3.75
CA PHE A 14 -6.75 -12.98 2.71
C PHE A 14 -7.79 -11.96 2.25
N LEU A 15 -9.06 -12.35 2.17
CA LEU A 15 -10.15 -11.43 1.90
C LEU A 15 -10.29 -10.36 3.00
N ASP A 16 -10.17 -10.75 4.26
CA ASP A 16 -10.19 -9.85 5.41
C ASP A 16 -9.03 -8.84 5.33
N PHE A 17 -7.84 -9.30 4.96
CA PHE A 17 -6.73 -8.41 4.67
C PHE A 17 -7.06 -7.41 3.55
N LEU A 18 -7.59 -7.87 2.41
CA LEU A 18 -7.97 -7.00 1.29
C LEU A 18 -9.06 -5.99 1.68
N ASN A 19 -10.01 -6.39 2.53
CA ASN A 19 -11.05 -5.52 3.06
C ASN A 19 -10.47 -4.44 4.00
N LEU A 20 -9.43 -4.77 4.75
CA LEU A 20 -8.74 -3.84 5.64
C LEU A 20 -7.91 -2.82 4.84
N VAL A 21 -7.08 -3.27 3.89
CA VAL A 21 -6.16 -2.37 3.16
C VAL A 21 -6.81 -1.66 1.98
N SER A 22 -7.96 -2.16 1.51
CA SER A 22 -8.70 -1.57 0.38
C SER A 22 -10.21 -1.74 0.48
N PRO A 23 -10.84 -1.06 1.45
CA PRO A 23 -12.26 -1.21 1.71
C PRO A 23 -13.14 -0.77 0.54
N LYS A 24 -12.68 0.24 -0.21
CA LYS A 24 -13.37 0.87 -1.35
C LYS A 24 -12.97 0.30 -2.73
N ARG A 25 -12.28 -0.84 -2.76
CA ARG A 25 -11.94 -1.50 -4.03
C ARG A 25 -13.20 -1.88 -4.80
N LYS A 26 -13.13 -1.91 -6.12
CA LYS A 26 -14.20 -2.51 -6.93
C LYS A 26 -14.29 -4.01 -6.59
N ARG A 27 -15.42 -4.42 -6.01
CA ARG A 27 -15.64 -5.81 -5.59
C ARG A 27 -16.24 -6.61 -6.74
N SER A 28 -15.56 -7.69 -7.08
CA SER A 28 -16.05 -8.75 -7.98
C SER A 28 -15.48 -10.05 -7.44
N GLU A 29 -16.31 -11.09 -7.34
CA GLU A 29 -15.88 -12.41 -6.86
C GLU A 29 -14.66 -12.92 -7.63
N GLN A 30 -14.63 -12.70 -8.94
CA GLN A 30 -13.52 -13.08 -9.79
C GLN A 30 -12.24 -12.31 -9.46
N MET A 31 -12.33 -10.99 -9.27
CA MET A 31 -11.17 -10.16 -8.93
C MET A 31 -10.60 -10.49 -7.55
N ASP A 32 -11.46 -10.69 -6.56
CA ASP A 32 -11.05 -11.06 -5.21
C ASP A 32 -10.43 -12.46 -5.20
N SER A 33 -11.01 -13.42 -5.92
CA SER A 33 -10.44 -14.76 -6.10
C SER A 33 -9.04 -14.72 -6.70
N HIS A 34 -8.81 -13.91 -7.74
CA HIS A 34 -7.48 -13.72 -8.33
C HIS A 34 -6.48 -13.06 -7.37
N ALA A 35 -6.91 -12.08 -6.57
CA ALA A 35 -6.05 -11.46 -5.57
C ALA A 35 -5.68 -12.45 -4.45
N ILE A 36 -6.65 -13.19 -3.92
CA ILE A 36 -6.45 -14.21 -2.89
C ILE A 36 -5.48 -15.29 -3.39
N LYS A 37 -5.69 -15.82 -4.60
CA LYS A 37 -4.81 -16.84 -5.19
C LYS A 37 -3.36 -16.38 -5.30
N ARG A 38 -3.12 -15.10 -5.61
CA ARG A 38 -1.77 -14.52 -5.64
C ARG A 38 -1.15 -14.43 -4.25
N LEU A 39 -1.89 -13.95 -3.26
CA LEU A 39 -1.39 -13.84 -1.89
C LEU A 39 -1.14 -15.22 -1.26
N GLN A 40 -1.96 -16.23 -1.60
CA GLN A 40 -1.81 -17.61 -1.17
C GLN A 40 -0.63 -18.35 -1.81
N GLN A 41 0.07 -17.77 -2.79
CA GLN A 41 1.26 -18.43 -3.37
C GLN A 41 2.39 -18.60 -2.34
N ARG A 42 2.49 -17.68 -1.36
CA ARG A 42 3.50 -17.71 -0.29
C ARG A 42 2.87 -17.29 1.04
N PRO A 43 1.96 -18.09 1.61
CA PRO A 43 1.08 -17.63 2.69
C PRO A 43 1.85 -17.33 3.98
N HIS A 44 2.86 -18.15 4.32
CA HIS A 44 3.73 -17.87 5.47
C HIS A 44 4.63 -16.66 5.25
N GLY A 45 5.16 -16.48 4.04
CA GLY A 45 5.95 -15.30 3.69
C GLY A 45 5.12 -14.02 3.81
N PHE A 46 3.89 -14.05 3.29
CA PHE A 46 2.93 -12.96 3.43
C PHE A 46 2.57 -12.68 4.89
N ALA A 47 2.26 -13.72 5.67
CA ALA A 47 1.95 -13.58 7.10
C ALA A 47 3.13 -12.99 7.90
N ASN A 48 4.36 -13.41 7.62
CA ASN A 48 5.56 -12.89 8.26
C ASN A 48 5.81 -11.42 7.86
N ALA A 49 5.63 -11.06 6.59
CA ALA A 49 5.74 -9.67 6.15
C ALA A 49 4.72 -8.78 6.86
N LEU A 50 3.46 -9.22 6.95
CA LEU A 50 2.41 -8.50 7.68
C LEU A 50 2.76 -8.35 9.17
N ALA A 51 3.24 -9.43 9.81
CA ALA A 51 3.65 -9.39 11.21
C ALA A 51 4.81 -8.40 11.44
N ALA A 52 5.83 -8.41 10.57
CA ALA A 52 6.98 -7.52 10.68
C ALA A 52 6.57 -6.03 10.55
N VAL A 53 5.70 -5.71 9.58
CA VAL A 53 5.19 -4.34 9.40
C VAL A 53 4.34 -3.93 10.61
N SER A 54 3.47 -4.81 11.11
CA SER A 54 2.65 -4.52 12.30
C SER A 54 3.50 -4.31 13.55
N ASP A 55 4.49 -5.16 13.80
CA ASP A 55 5.40 -5.03 14.93
C ASP A 55 6.23 -3.74 14.85
N TYR A 56 6.74 -3.40 13.66
CA TYR A 56 7.47 -2.15 13.46
C TYR A 56 6.57 -0.92 13.72
N ALA A 57 5.34 -0.92 13.18
CA ALA A 57 4.40 0.16 13.38
C ALA A 57 4.04 0.37 14.86
N GLN A 58 3.96 -0.70 15.67
CA GLN A 58 3.72 -0.62 17.11
C GLN A 58 4.88 0.00 17.89
N ARG A 59 6.11 -0.12 17.39
CA ARG A 59 7.34 0.40 18.03
C ARG A 59 7.81 1.74 17.45
N LEU A 60 7.09 2.27 16.48
CA LEU A 60 7.38 3.53 15.81
C LEU A 60 6.84 4.68 16.66
N ASP A 61 7.76 5.42 17.30
CA ASP A 61 7.44 6.67 17.99
C ASP A 61 7.59 7.87 17.05
N GLU A 62 7.18 9.05 17.52
CA GLU A 62 7.23 10.28 16.73
C GLU A 62 8.65 10.66 16.29
N GLN A 63 9.66 10.41 17.13
CA GLN A 63 11.05 10.74 16.80
C GLN A 63 11.54 9.85 15.66
N LYS A 64 11.33 8.54 15.73
CA LYS A 64 11.69 7.60 14.67
C LYS A 64 10.92 7.89 13.39
N LEU A 65 9.62 8.20 13.48
CA LEU A 65 8.82 8.59 12.31
C LEU A 65 9.40 9.83 11.62
N ARG A 66 9.78 10.85 12.40
CA ARG A 66 10.43 12.06 11.86
C ARG A 66 11.72 11.72 11.13
N LEU A 67 12.61 10.94 11.76
CA LEU A 67 13.87 10.52 11.14
C LEU A 67 13.65 9.71 9.85
N LEU A 68 12.63 8.86 9.81
CA LEU A 68 12.27 8.14 8.58
C LEU A 68 11.83 9.09 7.47
N ILE A 69 11.01 10.09 7.79
CA ILE A 69 10.53 11.08 6.81
C ILE A 69 11.70 11.93 6.29
N GLU A 70 12.59 12.37 7.18
CA GLU A 70 13.79 13.14 6.83
C GLU A 70 14.77 12.35 5.93
N ALA A 71 14.78 11.02 6.06
CA ALA A 71 15.62 10.15 5.23
C ALA A 71 15.04 9.88 3.83
N ILE A 72 13.83 10.33 3.51
CA ILE A 72 13.21 10.10 2.21
C ILE A 72 13.89 10.98 1.15
N PRO A 73 14.45 10.38 0.08
CA PRO A 73 15.06 11.14 -1.00
C PRO A 73 13.99 11.86 -1.83
N ALA A 74 14.44 12.76 -2.71
CA ALA A 74 13.61 13.31 -3.77
C ALA A 74 12.86 12.18 -4.50
N GLY A 75 11.61 12.42 -4.87
CA GLY A 75 10.78 11.37 -5.45
C GLY A 75 9.38 11.80 -5.80
N ILE A 76 8.58 10.79 -6.19
CA ILE A 76 7.17 10.95 -6.50
C ILE A 76 6.34 9.93 -5.73
N GLY A 77 5.37 10.43 -4.97
CA GLY A 77 4.32 9.65 -4.33
C GLY A 77 3.07 9.60 -5.20
N ILE A 78 2.65 8.41 -5.62
CA ILE A 78 1.43 8.21 -6.42
C ILE A 78 0.34 7.59 -5.52
N VAL A 79 -0.77 8.31 -5.35
CA VAL A 79 -1.87 7.92 -4.45
C VAL A 79 -3.14 7.66 -5.25
N GLY A 80 -3.84 6.56 -4.96
CA GLY A 80 -5.16 6.33 -5.53
C GLY A 80 -6.22 7.18 -4.83
N GLY A 81 -7.07 7.90 -5.57
CA GLY A 81 -8.11 8.77 -5.02
C GLY A 81 -9.23 8.07 -4.24
N LEU A 82 -9.32 6.74 -4.30
CA LEU A 82 -10.22 5.92 -3.46
C LEU A 82 -9.53 5.38 -2.20
N SER A 83 -8.24 5.68 -2.00
CA SER A 83 -7.48 5.26 -0.81
C SER A 83 -7.94 6.04 0.43
N ASP A 84 -7.50 5.59 1.60
CA ASP A 84 -7.72 6.31 2.85
C ASP A 84 -7.03 7.70 2.82
N GLN A 85 -7.68 8.71 3.42
CA GLN A 85 -7.16 10.08 3.45
C GLN A 85 -5.81 10.18 4.17
N GLY A 86 -5.55 9.28 5.13
CA GLY A 86 -4.28 9.20 5.84
C GLY A 86 -3.10 8.95 4.89
N LEU A 87 -3.31 8.29 3.74
CA LEU A 87 -2.24 8.06 2.77
C LEU A 87 -1.83 9.35 2.07
N LEU A 88 -2.78 10.20 1.67
CA LEU A 88 -2.47 11.51 1.09
C LEU A 88 -1.81 12.42 2.14
N GLN A 89 -2.31 12.42 3.38
CA GLN A 89 -1.70 13.16 4.47
C GLN A 89 -0.26 12.73 4.75
N ALA A 90 0.04 11.43 4.65
CA ALA A 90 1.40 10.93 4.78
C ALA A 90 2.31 11.48 3.67
N GLN A 91 1.85 11.49 2.42
CA GLN A 91 2.60 12.09 1.30
C GLN A 91 2.84 13.59 1.50
N GLN A 92 1.84 14.33 2.00
CA GLN A 92 1.96 15.76 2.30
C GLN A 92 2.98 16.02 3.42
N LYS A 93 3.05 15.17 4.44
CA LYS A 93 4.09 15.26 5.48
C LYS A 93 5.50 15.05 4.91
N ILE A 94 5.64 14.14 3.95
CA ILE A 94 6.91 13.94 3.24
C ILE A 94 7.27 15.20 2.47
N GLN A 95 6.33 15.76 1.69
CA GLN A 95 6.55 16.98 0.91
C GLN A 95 6.90 18.21 1.76
N GLN A 96 6.41 18.30 2.99
CA GLN A 96 6.81 19.35 3.93
C GLN A 96 8.28 19.26 4.36
N THR A 97 8.87 18.06 4.29
CA THR A 97 10.26 17.79 4.73
C THR A 97 11.23 17.69 3.55
N GLN A 98 10.76 17.13 2.42
CA GLN A 98 11.51 16.92 1.18
C GLN A 98 10.89 17.79 0.08
N ALA A 99 11.55 18.91 -0.22
CA ALA A 99 11.04 19.90 -1.19
C ALA A 99 10.87 19.31 -2.61
N ASP A 100 11.72 18.35 -2.97
CA ASP A 100 11.69 17.68 -4.28
C ASP A 100 10.78 16.42 -4.27
N TRP A 101 9.83 16.36 -3.34
CA TRP A 101 8.80 15.32 -3.30
C TRP A 101 7.54 15.78 -4.03
N HIS A 102 7.22 15.10 -5.12
CA HIS A 102 6.01 15.32 -5.90
C HIS A 102 4.88 14.39 -5.45
N ILE A 103 3.65 14.87 -5.50
CA ILE A 103 2.48 14.08 -5.13
C ILE A 103 1.51 14.06 -6.30
N GLU A 104 1.18 12.85 -6.77
CA GLU A 104 0.20 12.62 -7.83
C GLU A 104 -0.99 11.82 -7.29
N THR A 105 -2.20 12.25 -7.65
CA THR A 105 -3.43 11.54 -7.25
C THR A 105 -4.18 11.00 -8.45
N LEU A 106 -4.37 9.68 -8.49
CA LEU A 106 -5.10 9.00 -9.56
C LEU A 106 -6.55 8.78 -9.18
N ALA A 107 -7.46 9.51 -9.82
CA ALA A 107 -8.90 9.35 -9.63
C ALA A 107 -9.36 7.91 -9.94
N ASN A 108 -10.37 7.45 -9.18
CA ASN A 108 -11.00 6.13 -9.37
C ASN A 108 -10.06 4.91 -9.25
N ALA A 109 -8.93 5.08 -8.55
CA ALA A 109 -8.02 4.01 -8.17
C ALA A 109 -7.86 3.97 -6.64
N ASP A 110 -7.69 2.79 -6.07
CA ASP A 110 -7.36 2.60 -4.65
C ASP A 110 -5.85 2.25 -4.51
N HIS A 111 -5.46 1.60 -3.41
CA HIS A 111 -4.08 1.13 -3.20
C HIS A 111 -3.56 0.18 -4.30
N SER A 112 -4.46 -0.42 -5.10
CA SER A 112 -4.12 -1.35 -6.18
C SER A 112 -3.84 -0.63 -7.51
N LEU A 113 -3.58 0.69 -7.48
CA LEU A 113 -3.33 1.52 -8.66
C LEU A 113 -2.31 0.94 -9.65
N VAL A 114 -1.28 0.25 -9.15
CA VAL A 114 -0.26 -0.40 -10.00
C VAL A 114 -0.83 -1.55 -10.84
N TYR A 115 -1.91 -2.19 -10.38
CA TYR A 115 -2.61 -3.24 -11.10
C TYR A 115 -3.76 -2.71 -11.96
N VAL A 116 -4.43 -1.63 -11.51
CA VAL A 116 -5.64 -1.10 -12.15
C VAL A 116 -5.35 -0.02 -13.20
N ARG A 117 -4.24 0.71 -13.05
CA ARG A 117 -3.80 1.82 -13.92
C ARG A 117 -2.29 1.75 -14.26
N PRO A 118 -1.72 0.58 -14.62
CA PRO A 118 -0.27 0.42 -14.79
C PRO A 118 0.35 1.39 -15.80
N LYS A 119 -0.34 1.68 -16.91
CA LYS A 119 0.16 2.61 -17.94
C LYS A 119 0.25 4.05 -17.45
N VAL A 120 -0.72 4.49 -16.65
CA VAL A 120 -0.74 5.85 -16.08
C VAL A 120 0.38 5.99 -15.06
N VAL A 121 0.56 4.98 -14.19
CA VAL A 121 1.66 4.93 -13.23
C VAL A 121 3.01 5.00 -13.95
N ALA A 122 3.21 4.19 -14.99
CA ALA A 122 4.45 4.20 -15.77
C ALA A 122 4.70 5.56 -16.44
N GLN A 123 3.64 6.21 -16.97
CA GLN A 123 3.76 7.53 -17.56
C GLN A 123 4.20 8.58 -16.53
N LEU A 124 3.60 8.59 -15.34
CA LEU A 124 3.98 9.52 -14.26
C LEU A 124 5.44 9.32 -13.82
N LEU A 125 5.88 8.07 -13.70
CA LEU A 125 7.28 7.76 -13.39
C LEU A 125 8.23 8.26 -14.48
N ASN A 126 7.90 8.03 -15.75
CA ASN A 126 8.71 8.51 -16.87
C ASN A 126 8.76 10.05 -16.94
N GLN A 127 7.66 10.73 -16.62
CA GLN A 127 7.61 12.19 -16.56
C GLN A 127 8.46 12.75 -15.42
N TYR A 128 8.50 12.08 -14.27
CA TYR A 128 9.34 12.46 -13.14
C TYR A 128 10.84 12.24 -13.41
N LEU A 129 11.20 11.20 -14.16
CA LEU A 129 12.59 10.84 -14.47
C LEU A 129 13.20 11.61 -15.66
N ALA A 130 12.38 12.32 -16.43
CA ALA A 130 12.80 13.06 -17.63
C ALA A 130 13.32 14.46 -17.28
#